data_AF-A0A6G0A7A3-F1
#
_entry.id   AF-A0A6G0A7A3-F1
#
_cell.length_a   1.000
_cell.length_b   1.000
_cell.length_c   1.000
_cell.angle_alpha   90.00
_cell.angle_beta   90.00
_cell.angle_gamma   90.00
#
_symmetry.space_group_name_H-M   'P 1'
#
loop_
_entity.id
_entity.type
_entity.pdbx_description
1 polymer ?
#
loop_
_entity_poly.entity_id
_entity_poly.type
_entity_poly.pdbx_seq_one_letter_code
_entity_poly.pdbx_strand_id
1 'polypeptide(L)'
;MADPVRITFLGGLGEIGRNCACIEVEDRLLLLDCGLMFPDLDMLGIDLVLPDFSYLRDSADRIVGCVATHGHEDHIGGLSFLLREMSFPVYGSELTLGLARNRIEEAGLLGRTRLNPLADYERVEIGPFDCEFIPVAHSVPQGFATVIRTEQGVILHSGDFKLDLTPVDGRTTDLGCLGAISENEGVRLLLADSTNADAPGYAASEKSVGRVLYNLMHAHEGRRVITTCFASHIHRIQQIADAAVSFGRTVAPLGISMRKNLRLARDMGALRIPDHAIADVEDVSDMEPGRVCVISTGSQGEPLSALALLAANENRFLKITPDDTVIISSHPIPGNEANIGKVIDGLTRLGADVVHSGTDDVHATGHAKQEDLKMLHSIVRPDWFVPVHGEYRHLSKHARIARLMGTPADRVIIAEDGDQLVLDDDGLRIAGRVPAGYLYVDGTVGDVGHGVLRDRRVLSEEGMVVVVVGVDVATRSIISGPEIITRGWVFAPEAEGLLEEATERVRRAVQDAFDHDAVDIETLQRHVRRAAGAFVNERTRRRPMILPVVLET
;
A
#
# COMPACT_ATOMS: atom_id res chain seq x y z
N MET A 1 40.92 -8.48 -0.61
CA MET A 1 39.77 -7.81 -1.23
C MET A 1 38.71 -7.82 -0.16
N ALA A 2 38.04 -6.69 0.02
CA ALA A 2 36.90 -6.60 0.92
C ALA A 2 35.78 -7.50 0.40
N ASP A 3 35.00 -8.10 1.30
CA ASP A 3 33.88 -8.95 0.87
C ASP A 3 32.83 -8.11 0.10
N PRO A 4 32.31 -8.62 -1.02
CA PRO A 4 31.34 -7.87 -1.84
C PRO A 4 30.00 -7.74 -1.10
N VAL A 5 29.36 -6.58 -1.26
CA VAL A 5 28.01 -6.35 -0.74
C VAL A 5 26.99 -6.64 -1.83
N ARG A 6 25.94 -7.43 -1.55
CA ARG A 6 24.79 -7.56 -2.47
C ARG A 6 23.60 -6.77 -1.98
N ILE A 7 22.90 -6.13 -2.89
CA ILE A 7 21.62 -5.46 -2.60
C ILE A 7 20.57 -6.11 -3.49
N THR A 8 19.52 -6.66 -2.87
CA THR A 8 18.40 -7.29 -3.59
C THR A 8 17.14 -6.49 -3.32
N PHE A 9 16.44 -6.08 -4.38
CA PHE A 9 15.15 -5.41 -4.27
C PHE A 9 14.03 -6.43 -4.44
N LEU A 10 13.09 -6.47 -3.50
CA LEU A 10 11.96 -7.41 -3.48
C LEU A 10 10.61 -6.72 -3.63
N GLY A 11 10.59 -5.39 -3.51
CA GLY A 11 9.41 -4.54 -3.65
C GLY A 11 9.76 -3.06 -3.51
N GLY A 12 8.95 -2.19 -4.11
CA GLY A 12 9.07 -0.72 -4.01
C GLY A 12 9.78 -0.03 -5.18
N LEU A 13 10.24 -0.79 -6.20
CA LEU A 13 10.83 -0.22 -7.41
C LEU A 13 9.91 -0.41 -8.63
N GLY A 14 9.46 0.71 -9.19
CA GLY A 14 8.51 0.70 -10.30
C GLY A 14 7.05 0.88 -9.87
N GLU A 15 6.81 1.00 -8.55
CA GLU A 15 5.51 1.18 -7.91
C GLU A 15 5.63 2.10 -6.66
N ILE A 16 4.51 2.44 -6.04
CA ILE A 16 4.47 3.10 -4.72
C ILE A 16 3.81 2.14 -3.74
N GLY A 17 4.59 1.58 -2.83
CA GLY A 17 4.14 0.57 -1.89
C GLY A 17 5.14 -0.57 -1.76
N ARG A 18 4.89 -1.47 -0.81
CA ARG A 18 5.54 -2.79 -0.76
C ARG A 18 7.06 -2.75 -0.59
N ASN A 19 7.61 -1.66 -0.06
CA ASN A 19 9.05 -1.46 0.06
C ASN A 19 9.68 -2.60 0.85
N CYS A 20 10.62 -3.28 0.21
CA CYS A 20 11.29 -4.43 0.78
C CYS A 20 12.61 -4.63 0.01
N ALA A 21 13.73 -4.44 0.69
CA ALA A 21 15.05 -4.74 0.16
C ALA A 21 15.86 -5.52 1.18
N CYS A 22 16.92 -6.19 0.73
CA CYS A 22 17.90 -6.77 1.64
C CYS A 22 19.32 -6.48 1.20
N ILE A 23 20.19 -6.26 2.19
CA ILE A 23 21.63 -6.12 2.01
C ILE A 23 22.28 -7.39 2.54
N GLU A 24 23.19 -7.96 1.74
CA GLU A 24 23.93 -9.16 2.05
C GLU A 24 25.42 -8.84 2.25
N VAL A 25 25.96 -9.24 3.40
CA VAL A 25 27.38 -9.20 3.76
C VAL A 25 27.71 -10.48 4.51
N GLU A 26 28.83 -11.13 4.21
CA GLU A 26 29.28 -12.37 4.88
C GLU A 26 28.18 -13.45 5.00
N ASP A 27 27.43 -13.68 3.92
CA ASP A 27 26.28 -14.59 3.85
C ASP A 27 25.12 -14.28 4.83
N ARG A 28 25.11 -13.11 5.47
CA ARG A 28 24.04 -12.62 6.34
C ARG A 28 23.21 -11.55 5.64
N LEU A 29 21.90 -11.57 5.90
CA LEU A 29 20.93 -10.65 5.30
C LEU A 29 20.38 -9.68 6.34
N LEU A 30 20.48 -8.38 6.05
CA LEU A 30 19.75 -7.34 6.75
C LEU A 30 18.61 -6.85 5.86
N LEU A 31 17.37 -6.98 6.32
CA LEU A 31 16.22 -6.44 5.60
C LEU A 31 16.11 -4.93 5.87
N LEU A 32 15.74 -4.19 4.83
CA LEU A 32 15.31 -2.79 4.90
C LEU A 32 13.83 -2.75 4.54
N ASP A 33 13.01 -2.49 5.56
CA ASP A 33 11.55 -2.49 5.49
C ASP A 33 10.93 -3.81 5.02
N CYS A 34 9.63 -3.94 5.23
CA CYS A 34 8.77 -4.98 4.67
C CYS A 34 7.33 -4.45 4.61
N GLY A 35 7.03 -3.77 3.52
CA GLY A 35 5.77 -3.08 3.28
C GLY A 35 4.65 -3.93 2.70
N LEU A 36 3.49 -3.29 2.57
CA LEU A 36 2.38 -3.72 1.71
C LEU A 36 2.03 -2.63 0.69
N MET A 37 1.25 -2.98 -0.32
CA MET A 37 0.65 -2.05 -1.26
C MET A 37 -0.86 -2.28 -1.32
N PHE A 38 -1.62 -1.21 -1.56
CA PHE A 38 -3.05 -1.33 -1.84
C PHE A 38 -3.28 -1.78 -3.29
N PRO A 39 -4.29 -2.61 -3.55
CA PRO A 39 -4.54 -3.16 -4.87
C PRO A 39 -4.96 -2.11 -5.89
N ASP A 40 -4.51 -2.28 -7.14
CA ASP A 40 -4.99 -1.51 -8.28
C ASP A 40 -6.43 -1.89 -8.66
N LEU A 41 -7.09 -1.04 -9.45
CA LEU A 41 -8.48 -1.22 -9.90
C LEU A 41 -8.73 -2.55 -10.62
N ASP A 42 -7.69 -3.14 -11.23
CA ASP A 42 -7.78 -4.37 -12.00
C ASP A 42 -7.50 -5.64 -11.16
N MET A 43 -7.08 -5.47 -9.90
CA MET A 43 -6.81 -6.53 -8.92
C MET A 43 -8.09 -6.92 -8.16
N LEU A 44 -9.06 -7.47 -8.89
CA LEU A 44 -10.42 -7.71 -8.40
C LEU A 44 -10.47 -8.60 -7.16
N GLY A 45 -11.06 -8.06 -6.08
CA GLY A 45 -11.28 -8.76 -4.82
C GLY A 45 -10.00 -9.04 -4.03
N ILE A 46 -8.90 -8.34 -4.34
CA ILE A 46 -7.70 -8.33 -3.50
C ILE A 46 -7.87 -7.27 -2.43
N ASP A 47 -7.38 -7.53 -1.22
CA ASP A 47 -7.33 -6.56 -0.12
C ASP A 47 -5.98 -5.86 -0.04
N LEU A 48 -4.89 -6.63 -0.19
CA LEU A 48 -3.50 -6.17 -0.04
C LEU A 48 -2.57 -6.89 -1.02
N VAL A 49 -1.46 -6.25 -1.38
CA VAL A 49 -0.38 -6.82 -2.19
C VAL A 49 0.93 -6.78 -1.40
N LEU A 50 1.67 -7.90 -1.38
CA LEU A 50 2.88 -8.10 -0.58
C LEU A 50 4.10 -8.43 -1.46
N PRO A 51 5.34 -8.20 -0.98
CA PRO A 51 6.55 -8.66 -1.66
C PRO A 51 6.53 -10.18 -1.84
N ASP A 52 7.16 -10.68 -2.90
CA ASP A 52 7.37 -12.12 -3.05
C ASP A 52 8.44 -12.59 -2.08
N PHE A 53 8.03 -13.39 -1.09
CA PHE A 53 8.93 -13.90 -0.06
C PHE A 53 9.74 -15.13 -0.50
N SER A 54 9.59 -15.62 -1.74
CA SER A 54 10.25 -16.86 -2.20
C SER A 54 11.76 -16.84 -1.98
N TYR A 55 12.43 -15.73 -2.34
CA TYR A 55 13.86 -15.57 -2.09
C TYR A 55 14.21 -15.58 -0.59
N LEU A 56 13.39 -14.94 0.24
CA LEU A 56 13.62 -14.87 1.69
C LEU A 56 13.35 -16.21 2.38
N ARG A 57 12.43 -17.04 1.89
CA ARG A 57 12.19 -18.40 2.41
C ARG A 57 13.44 -19.27 2.27
N ASP A 58 14.09 -19.20 1.11
CA ASP A 58 15.31 -19.96 0.82
C ASP A 58 16.52 -19.48 1.64
N SER A 59 16.44 -18.27 2.21
CA SER A 59 17.52 -17.63 3.00
C SER A 59 17.10 -17.28 4.43
N ALA A 60 16.04 -17.90 4.96
CA ALA A 60 15.39 -17.45 6.20
C ALA A 60 16.33 -17.50 7.43
N ASP A 61 17.25 -18.46 7.48
CA ASP A 61 18.25 -18.64 8.53
C ASP A 61 19.43 -17.66 8.45
N ARG A 62 19.57 -16.97 7.31
CA ARG A 62 20.59 -15.95 7.06
C ARG A 62 20.16 -14.55 7.51
N ILE A 63 18.87 -14.34 7.74
CA ILE A 63 18.30 -13.04 8.13
C ILE A 63 18.68 -12.71 9.57
N VAL A 64 19.48 -11.68 9.77
CA VAL A 64 19.95 -11.24 11.10
C VAL A 64 19.05 -10.17 11.72
N GLY A 65 18.24 -9.50 10.91
CA GLY A 65 17.27 -8.52 11.37
C GLY A 65 16.56 -7.78 10.24
N CYS A 66 15.60 -6.95 10.62
CA CYS A 66 14.91 -6.02 9.74
C CYS A 66 14.95 -4.62 10.35
N VAL A 67 15.44 -3.65 9.59
CA VAL A 67 15.33 -2.22 9.92
C VAL A 67 14.02 -1.71 9.35
N ALA A 68 13.14 -1.26 10.23
CA ALA A 68 11.94 -0.50 9.88
C ALA A 68 12.28 0.99 9.92
N THR A 69 12.40 1.62 8.75
CA THR A 69 12.81 3.02 8.61
C THR A 69 11.79 3.97 9.22
N HIS A 70 10.50 3.66 9.07
CA HIS A 70 9.39 4.41 9.66
C HIS A 70 8.09 3.59 9.70
N GLY A 71 7.06 4.12 10.36
CA GLY A 71 5.82 3.41 10.67
C GLY A 71 4.69 3.44 9.64
N HIS A 72 4.97 3.68 8.34
CA HIS A 72 3.91 3.58 7.32
C HIS A 72 3.66 2.13 6.87
N GLU A 73 2.46 1.87 6.37
CA GLU A 73 2.01 0.54 5.94
C GLU A 73 2.86 -0.04 4.79
N ASP A 74 3.27 0.81 3.87
CA ASP A 74 4.17 0.48 2.77
C ASP A 74 5.62 0.23 3.19
N HIS A 75 5.92 0.29 4.48
CA HIS A 75 7.24 -0.06 5.04
C HIS A 75 7.17 -1.12 6.15
N ILE A 76 6.09 -1.21 6.92
CA ILE A 76 5.95 -2.19 8.02
C ILE A 76 4.75 -3.12 7.90
N GLY A 77 3.82 -2.87 6.99
CA GLY A 77 2.56 -3.60 6.87
C GLY A 77 2.73 -5.07 6.44
N GLY A 78 3.83 -5.40 5.76
CA GLY A 78 4.19 -6.74 5.34
C GLY A 78 4.82 -7.60 6.44
N LEU A 79 5.32 -6.98 7.53
CA LEU A 79 6.02 -7.69 8.61
C LEU A 79 5.17 -8.79 9.25
N SER A 80 3.88 -8.55 9.49
CA SER A 80 2.98 -9.54 10.08
C SER A 80 2.72 -10.74 9.17
N PHE A 81 2.99 -10.63 7.87
CA PHE A 81 2.90 -11.74 6.93
C PHE A 81 4.23 -12.49 6.88
N LEU A 82 5.34 -11.76 6.75
CA LEU A 82 6.68 -12.33 6.71
C LEU A 82 6.99 -13.13 7.99
N LEU A 83 6.61 -12.61 9.17
CA LEU A 83 6.82 -13.27 10.47
C LEU A 83 6.01 -14.56 10.69
N ARG A 84 5.02 -14.85 9.83
CA ARG A 84 4.34 -16.17 9.82
C ARG A 84 5.29 -17.25 9.33
N GLU A 85 6.15 -16.91 8.38
CA GLU A 85 7.02 -17.85 7.69
C GLU A 85 8.40 -17.96 8.35
N MET A 86 8.89 -16.86 8.92
CA MET A 86 10.24 -16.78 9.49
C MET A 86 10.28 -15.94 10.79
N SER A 87 11.44 -15.88 11.44
CA SER A 87 11.61 -15.22 12.74
C SER A 87 12.94 -14.46 12.76
N PHE A 88 12.87 -13.17 13.05
CA PHE A 88 14.02 -12.28 13.14
C PHE A 88 13.71 -11.07 14.03
N PRO A 89 14.73 -10.40 14.61
CA PRO A 89 14.52 -9.14 15.33
C PRO A 89 14.18 -7.99 14.37
N VAL A 90 13.31 -7.09 14.81
CA VAL A 90 12.97 -5.84 14.10
C VAL A 90 13.55 -4.67 14.88
N TYR A 91 14.18 -3.73 14.18
CA TYR A 91 14.79 -2.53 14.71
C TYR A 91 14.10 -1.30 14.12
N GLY A 92 13.89 -0.27 14.92
CA GLY A 92 13.24 0.96 14.45
C GLY A 92 12.95 1.89 15.62
N SER A 93 12.41 3.07 15.35
CA SER A 93 12.06 4.00 16.43
C SER A 93 10.95 3.43 17.31
N GLU A 94 10.83 3.94 18.54
CA GLU A 94 9.82 3.50 19.49
C GLU A 94 8.39 3.59 18.90
N LEU A 95 8.08 4.69 18.21
CA LEU A 95 6.80 4.85 17.52
C LEU A 95 6.62 3.83 16.39
N THR A 96 7.63 3.66 15.53
CA THR A 96 7.58 2.71 14.40
C THR A 96 7.33 1.29 14.89
N LEU A 97 8.06 0.86 15.92
CA LEU A 97 7.89 -0.46 16.51
C LEU A 97 6.56 -0.60 17.26
N GLY A 98 6.04 0.48 17.87
CA GLY A 98 4.71 0.49 18.46
C GLY A 98 3.61 0.25 17.41
N LEU A 99 3.71 0.91 16.25
CA LEU A 99 2.78 0.73 15.14
C LEU A 99 2.88 -0.69 14.55
N ALA A 100 4.09 -1.20 14.34
CA ALA A 100 4.31 -2.57 13.90
C ALA A 100 3.81 -3.60 14.93
N ARG A 101 4.04 -3.36 16.23
CA ARG A 101 3.60 -4.22 17.33
C ARG A 101 2.09 -4.47 17.28
N ASN A 102 1.30 -3.42 17.04
CA ASN A 102 -0.17 -3.57 16.96
C ASN A 102 -0.58 -4.61 15.92
N ARG A 103 0.03 -4.57 14.72
CA ARG A 103 -0.25 -5.52 13.64
C ARG A 103 0.26 -6.93 13.95
N ILE A 104 1.48 -7.02 14.48
CA ILE A 104 2.11 -8.29 14.85
C ILE A 104 1.31 -8.99 15.97
N GLU A 105 0.80 -8.23 16.93
CA GLU A 105 -0.05 -8.72 18.03
C GLU A 105 -1.42 -9.17 17.54
N GLU A 106 -2.07 -8.39 16.67
CA GLU A 106 -3.33 -8.78 16.03
C GLU A 106 -3.19 -10.10 15.25
N ALA A 107 -2.02 -10.33 14.64
CA ALA A 107 -1.71 -11.58 13.95
C ALA A 107 -1.28 -12.73 14.90
N GLY A 108 -1.13 -12.47 16.21
CA GLY A 108 -0.69 -13.47 17.19
C GLY A 108 0.80 -13.83 17.11
N LEU A 109 1.64 -12.95 16.56
CA LEU A 109 3.03 -13.24 16.19
C LEU A 109 4.09 -12.57 17.10
N LEU A 110 3.72 -11.96 18.23
CA LEU A 110 4.69 -11.30 19.11
C LEU A 110 5.78 -12.25 19.62
N GLY A 111 5.51 -13.54 19.75
CA GLY A 111 6.51 -14.55 20.14
C GLY A 111 7.51 -14.90 19.03
N ARG A 112 7.33 -14.40 17.79
CA ARG A 112 8.16 -14.69 16.61
C ARG A 112 9.21 -13.63 16.34
N THR A 113 9.22 -12.53 17.09
CA THR A 113 10.16 -11.43 16.86
C THR A 113 10.52 -10.74 18.17
N ARG A 114 11.66 -10.06 18.16
CA ARG A 114 12.04 -9.10 19.20
C ARG A 114 12.02 -7.72 18.57
N LEU A 115 11.29 -6.79 19.18
CA LEU A 115 11.26 -5.38 18.77
C LEU A 115 12.33 -4.62 19.55
N ASN A 116 13.28 -4.01 18.85
CA ASN A 116 14.46 -3.34 19.41
C ASN A 116 14.39 -1.84 19.11
N PRO A 117 13.92 -1.00 20.06
CA PRO A 117 13.80 0.43 19.84
C PRO A 117 15.17 1.07 19.64
N LEU A 118 15.22 2.03 18.72
CA LEU A 118 16.40 2.82 18.36
C LEU A 118 16.14 4.30 18.62
N ALA A 119 17.14 4.99 19.14
CA ALA A 119 17.19 6.44 19.30
C ALA A 119 17.86 7.14 18.11
N ASP A 120 17.68 8.45 18.02
CA ASP A 120 18.42 9.29 17.05
C ASP A 120 19.93 9.16 17.28
N TYR A 121 20.68 9.00 16.18
CA TYR A 121 22.13 8.83 16.15
C TYR A 121 22.63 7.56 16.86
N GLU A 122 21.74 6.63 17.20
CA GLU A 122 22.16 5.36 17.77
C GLU A 122 22.93 4.57 16.71
N ARG A 123 24.04 3.95 17.16
CA ARG A 123 24.85 3.06 16.34
C ARG A 123 24.81 1.67 16.95
N VAL A 124 24.42 0.67 16.16
CA VAL A 124 24.28 -0.71 16.61
C VAL A 124 24.80 -1.69 15.56
N GLU A 125 25.42 -2.76 16.04
CA GLU A 125 25.78 -3.91 15.22
C GLU A 125 24.58 -4.86 15.10
N ILE A 126 24.13 -5.10 13.88
CA ILE A 126 23.08 -6.07 13.56
C ILE A 126 23.73 -7.19 12.75
N GLY A 127 24.23 -8.24 13.41
CA GLY A 127 25.06 -9.22 12.71
C GLY A 127 26.37 -8.58 12.23
N PRO A 128 26.80 -8.75 10.97
CA PRO A 128 28.01 -8.12 10.43
C PRO A 128 27.80 -6.66 10.00
N PHE A 129 26.60 -6.10 10.19
CA PHE A 129 26.26 -4.75 9.74
C PHE A 129 26.44 -3.73 10.86
N ASP A 130 27.29 -2.74 10.64
CA ASP A 130 27.43 -1.58 11.51
C ASP A 130 26.50 -0.46 11.04
N CYS A 131 25.39 -0.29 11.76
CA CYS A 131 24.29 0.59 11.38
C CYS A 131 24.21 1.81 12.28
N GLU A 132 23.99 2.98 11.70
CA GLU A 132 23.69 4.24 12.41
C GLU A 132 22.42 4.89 11.86
N PHE A 133 21.59 5.42 12.76
CA PHE A 133 20.22 5.86 12.45
C PHE A 133 20.09 7.37 12.56
N ILE A 134 20.01 8.05 11.42
CA ILE A 134 19.98 9.52 11.34
C ILE A 134 18.54 10.01 11.25
N PRO A 135 18.12 10.99 12.05
CA PRO A 135 16.74 11.47 12.02
C PRO A 135 16.38 12.10 10.67
N VAL A 136 15.22 11.71 10.15
CA VAL A 136 14.57 12.33 8.99
C VAL A 136 13.18 12.84 9.34
N ALA A 137 12.80 13.97 8.74
CA ALA A 137 11.44 14.48 8.75
C ALA A 137 10.63 13.81 7.64
N HIS A 138 9.43 13.32 7.98
CA HIS A 138 8.49 12.70 7.05
C HIS A 138 7.04 12.93 7.54
N SER A 139 6.03 12.32 6.91
CA SER A 139 4.63 12.46 7.35
C SER A 139 4.31 11.62 8.61
N VAL A 140 5.06 10.56 8.89
CA VAL A 140 5.03 9.89 10.20
C VAL A 140 6.24 10.36 11.04
N PRO A 141 6.07 10.58 12.36
CA PRO A 141 7.20 10.97 13.22
C PRO A 141 8.25 9.88 13.35
N GLN A 142 9.43 10.27 13.84
CA GLN A 142 10.52 9.36 14.22
C GLN A 142 11.00 8.43 13.09
N GLY A 143 11.02 8.90 11.84
CA GLY A 143 11.64 8.19 10.72
C GLY A 143 13.17 8.27 10.74
N PHE A 144 13.84 7.31 10.10
CA PHE A 144 15.29 7.26 9.98
C PHE A 144 15.79 7.13 8.53
N ALA A 145 16.87 7.87 8.24
CA ALA A 145 17.86 7.43 7.27
C ALA A 145 18.79 6.42 7.94
N THR A 146 19.19 5.38 7.21
CA THR A 146 20.03 4.30 7.73
C THR A 146 21.39 4.34 7.04
N VAL A 147 22.44 4.51 7.83
CA VAL A 147 23.84 4.47 7.40
C VAL A 147 24.37 3.08 7.71
N ILE A 148 24.89 2.38 6.72
CA ILE A 148 25.36 0.99 6.84
C ILE A 148 26.81 0.96 6.40
N ARG A 149 27.70 0.70 7.35
CA ARG A 149 29.14 0.68 7.12
C ARG A 149 29.58 -0.75 6.80
N THR A 150 30.31 -0.89 5.71
CA THR A 150 30.87 -2.15 5.23
C THR A 150 32.32 -1.93 4.82
N GLU A 151 33.09 -3.00 4.63
CA GLU A 151 34.45 -2.90 4.08
C GLU A 151 34.49 -2.30 2.66
N GLN A 152 33.37 -2.37 1.92
CA GLN A 152 33.21 -1.76 0.59
C GLN A 152 32.83 -0.26 0.65
N GLY A 153 32.65 0.29 1.85
CA GLY A 153 32.28 1.69 2.09
C GLY A 153 30.86 1.85 2.64
N VAL A 154 30.44 3.11 2.79
CA VAL A 154 29.16 3.47 3.38
C VAL A 154 28.03 3.34 2.36
N ILE A 155 26.98 2.61 2.74
CA ILE A 155 25.69 2.58 2.06
C ILE A 155 24.73 3.45 2.87
N LEU A 156 24.16 4.49 2.23
CA LEU A 156 23.16 5.36 2.84
C LEU A 156 21.80 5.08 2.21
N HIS A 157 20.86 4.62 3.03
CA HIS A 157 19.44 4.54 2.66
C HIS A 157 18.71 5.74 3.27
N SER A 158 18.12 6.62 2.46
CA SER A 158 17.48 7.83 3.00
C SER A 158 16.26 7.55 3.87
N GLY A 159 15.65 6.37 3.71
CA GLY A 159 14.25 6.19 4.08
C GLY A 159 13.36 7.13 3.28
N ASP A 160 12.10 7.27 3.69
CA ASP A 160 11.24 8.30 3.15
C ASP A 160 11.44 9.59 3.92
N PHE A 161 11.60 10.70 3.20
CA PHE A 161 12.01 11.95 3.83
C PHE A 161 11.54 13.17 3.07
N LYS A 162 11.50 14.31 3.78
CA LYS A 162 11.49 15.67 3.23
C LYS A 162 12.47 16.56 3.99
N LEU A 163 12.77 17.74 3.47
CA LEU A 163 13.58 18.74 4.17
C LEU A 163 12.69 19.80 4.84
N ASP A 164 11.92 19.36 5.83
CA ASP A 164 11.12 20.27 6.65
C ASP A 164 12.00 20.98 7.67
N LEU A 165 12.13 22.31 7.53
CA LEU A 165 12.94 23.15 8.43
C LEU A 165 12.18 23.58 9.69
N THR A 166 10.85 23.38 9.73
CA THR A 166 10.01 23.73 10.87
C THR A 166 8.99 22.63 11.19
N PRO A 167 9.43 21.37 11.37
CA PRO A 167 8.54 20.24 11.62
C PRO A 167 7.78 20.41 12.94
N VAL A 168 6.67 19.69 13.08
CA VAL A 168 5.75 19.83 14.23
C VAL A 168 6.40 19.44 15.56
N ASP A 169 7.20 18.37 15.57
CA ASP A 169 7.94 17.85 16.72
C ASP A 169 9.32 18.52 16.91
N GLY A 170 9.73 19.41 15.98
CA GLY A 170 11.06 20.01 15.97
C GLY A 170 12.18 19.08 15.52
N ARG A 171 11.87 17.84 15.08
CA ARG A 171 12.86 16.86 14.62
C ARG A 171 13.06 16.98 13.11
N THR A 172 14.12 17.69 12.72
CA THR A 172 14.48 17.93 11.32
C THR A 172 15.26 16.76 10.71
N THR A 173 15.27 16.67 9.38
CA THR A 173 16.26 15.86 8.66
C THR A 173 17.66 16.41 8.91
N ASP A 174 18.53 15.61 9.54
CA ASP A 174 19.86 16.08 9.94
C ASP A 174 20.88 16.01 8.79
N LEU A 175 20.80 17.02 7.92
CA LEU A 175 21.74 17.23 6.83
C LEU A 175 23.18 17.50 7.31
N GLY A 176 23.35 18.02 8.53
CA GLY A 176 24.67 18.29 9.10
C GLY A 176 25.41 16.99 9.39
N CYS A 177 24.72 16.03 10.02
CA CYS A 177 25.24 14.69 10.25
C CYS A 177 25.53 13.94 8.94
N LEU A 178 24.59 13.96 7.98
CA LEU A 178 24.81 13.34 6.67
C LEU A 178 26.00 13.94 5.93
N GLY A 179 26.17 15.27 5.99
CA GLY A 179 27.34 15.95 5.44
C GLY A 179 28.65 15.57 6.13
N ALA A 180 28.64 15.40 7.46
CA ALA A 180 29.81 14.95 8.21
C ALA A 180 30.21 13.52 7.84
N ILE A 181 29.26 12.61 7.64
CA ILE A 181 29.52 11.24 7.18
C ILE A 181 30.11 11.28 5.76
N SER A 182 29.51 12.06 4.85
CA SER A 182 30.03 12.24 3.49
C SER A 182 31.47 12.77 3.47
N GLU A 183 31.79 13.77 4.28
CA GLU A 183 33.13 14.38 4.30
C GLU A 183 34.20 13.49 4.95
N ASN A 184 33.85 12.80 6.05
CA ASN A 184 34.83 12.03 6.83
C ASN A 184 35.02 10.59 6.34
N GLU A 185 33.95 9.96 5.86
CA GLU A 185 33.93 8.53 5.50
C GLU A 185 33.69 8.30 4.00
N GLY A 186 32.99 9.24 3.35
CA GLY A 186 32.51 9.08 1.98
C GLY A 186 31.26 8.21 1.91
N VAL A 187 30.34 8.52 0.98
CA VAL A 187 29.17 7.68 0.71
C VAL A 187 29.37 6.91 -0.59
N ARG A 188 29.55 5.60 -0.47
CA ARG A 188 29.81 4.72 -1.61
C ARG A 188 28.54 4.50 -2.45
N LEU A 189 27.41 4.30 -1.79
CA LEU A 189 26.11 4.07 -2.44
C LEU A 189 25.03 4.86 -1.72
N LEU A 190 24.27 5.66 -2.46
CA LEU A 190 23.04 6.27 -1.99
C LEU A 190 21.82 5.55 -2.60
N LEU A 191 20.93 5.08 -1.72
CA LEU A 191 19.57 4.66 -2.02
C LEU A 191 18.64 5.76 -1.51
N ALA A 192 17.91 6.46 -2.40
CA ALA A 192 17.06 7.57 -1.96
C ALA A 192 15.65 7.58 -2.53
N ASP A 193 14.70 7.99 -1.68
CA ASP A 193 13.27 8.22 -1.99
C ASP A 193 13.11 9.07 -3.26
N SER A 194 12.27 8.60 -4.18
CA SER A 194 12.04 9.20 -5.48
C SER A 194 10.61 9.69 -5.68
N THR A 195 9.67 9.47 -4.76
CA THR A 195 8.22 9.64 -4.96
C THR A 195 7.85 10.95 -5.62
N ASN A 196 8.47 12.05 -5.20
CA ASN A 196 8.20 13.40 -5.68
C ASN A 196 9.31 13.98 -6.57
N ALA A 197 10.15 13.15 -7.18
CA ALA A 197 11.24 13.61 -8.04
C ALA A 197 10.76 14.37 -9.28
N ASP A 198 9.52 14.16 -9.73
CA ASP A 198 8.91 14.92 -10.83
C ASP A 198 8.19 16.20 -10.37
N ALA A 199 7.98 16.38 -9.07
CA ALA A 199 7.40 17.58 -8.48
C ALA A 199 8.46 18.70 -8.31
N PRO A 200 8.28 19.89 -8.92
CA PRO A 200 9.22 20.99 -8.78
C PRO A 200 9.14 21.66 -7.40
N GLY A 201 10.20 22.40 -7.05
CA GLY A 201 10.24 23.21 -5.83
C GLY A 201 10.61 22.42 -4.57
N TYR A 202 10.10 22.88 -3.43
CA TYR A 202 10.35 22.33 -2.10
C TYR A 202 9.07 21.72 -1.52
N ALA A 203 9.23 20.69 -0.68
CA ALA A 203 8.16 20.20 0.17
C ALA A 203 7.76 21.27 1.18
N ALA A 204 6.45 21.47 1.36
CA ALA A 204 5.95 22.40 2.36
C ALA A 204 6.16 21.83 3.78
N SER A 205 6.40 22.73 4.73
CA SER A 205 6.49 22.36 6.13
C SER A 205 5.14 21.85 6.63
N GLU A 206 5.15 20.78 7.42
CA GLU A 206 3.94 20.23 8.03
C GLU A 206 3.23 21.29 8.91
N LYS A 207 3.99 22.20 9.51
CA LYS A 207 3.46 23.29 10.34
C LYS A 207 2.56 24.27 9.59
N SER A 208 2.68 24.40 8.26
CA SER A 208 1.78 25.27 7.49
C SER A 208 0.34 24.76 7.50
N VAL A 209 0.13 23.44 7.52
CA VAL A 209 -1.19 22.81 7.55
C VAL A 209 -1.92 23.14 8.86
N GLY A 210 -1.21 23.17 9.99
CA GLY A 210 -1.80 23.56 11.28
C GLY A 210 -2.45 24.94 11.26
N ARG A 211 -1.90 25.90 10.52
CA ARG A 211 -2.50 27.24 10.36
C ARG A 211 -3.80 27.19 9.55
N VAL A 212 -3.84 26.36 8.50
CA VAL A 212 -5.04 26.16 7.69
C VAL A 212 -6.13 25.49 8.53
N LEU A 213 -5.78 24.44 9.27
CA LEU A 213 -6.71 23.77 10.20
C LEU A 213 -7.28 24.73 11.25
N TYR A 214 -6.45 25.58 11.85
CA TYR A 214 -6.91 26.61 12.78
C TYR A 214 -7.94 27.55 12.14
N ASN A 215 -7.64 28.06 10.94
CA ASN A 215 -8.56 28.95 10.22
C ASN A 215 -9.88 28.26 9.87
N LEU A 216 -9.84 26.99 9.47
CA LEU A 216 -11.04 26.19 9.18
C LEU A 216 -11.87 25.97 10.45
N MET A 217 -11.24 25.64 11.59
CA MET A 217 -11.95 25.50 12.86
C MET A 217 -12.67 26.80 13.27
N HIS A 218 -12.04 27.96 13.02
CA HIS A 218 -12.63 29.28 13.25
C HIS A 218 -13.80 29.57 12.30
N ALA A 219 -13.60 29.35 11.00
CA ALA A 219 -14.61 29.63 9.97
C ALA A 219 -15.90 28.81 10.17
N HIS A 220 -15.80 27.65 10.82
CA HIS A 220 -16.90 26.74 11.10
C HIS A 220 -17.26 26.67 12.60
N GLU A 221 -17.04 27.73 13.37
CA GLU A 221 -17.55 27.85 14.73
C GLU A 221 -19.06 27.57 14.81
N GLY A 222 -19.49 26.83 15.84
CA GLY A 222 -20.89 26.42 16.01
C GLY A 222 -21.29 25.15 15.26
N ARG A 223 -20.58 24.78 14.19
CA ARG A 223 -20.79 23.53 13.43
C ARG A 223 -19.95 22.38 13.99
N ARG A 224 -20.37 21.14 13.79
CA ARG A 224 -19.52 19.96 14.10
C ARG A 224 -18.50 19.78 13.00
N VAL A 225 -17.24 19.59 13.39
CA VAL A 225 -16.14 19.39 12.43
C VAL A 225 -15.71 17.93 12.45
N ILE A 226 -15.61 17.31 11.28
CA ILE A 226 -15.12 15.95 11.10
C ILE A 226 -13.89 16.03 10.21
N THR A 227 -12.71 15.76 10.75
CA THR A 227 -11.45 15.79 10.00
C THR A 227 -10.96 14.37 9.75
N THR A 228 -10.63 14.03 8.51
CA THR A 228 -10.02 12.75 8.16
C THR A 228 -8.55 12.89 7.82
N CYS A 229 -7.74 11.92 8.26
CA CYS A 229 -6.33 11.79 7.89
C CYS A 229 -5.88 10.32 8.06
N PHE A 230 -4.67 9.99 7.64
CA PHE A 230 -4.08 8.69 7.92
C PHE A 230 -3.88 8.50 9.42
N ALA A 231 -4.27 7.35 9.96
CA ALA A 231 -4.15 7.06 11.39
C ALA A 231 -2.69 7.00 11.89
N SER A 232 -1.73 6.81 11.00
CA SER A 232 -0.29 6.87 11.28
C SER A 232 0.27 8.30 11.32
N HIS A 233 -0.46 9.30 10.81
CA HIS A 233 0.03 10.68 10.69
C HIS A 233 -0.15 11.45 12.02
N ILE A 234 0.61 11.05 13.05
CA ILE A 234 0.48 11.57 14.42
C ILE A 234 0.64 13.09 14.49
N HIS A 235 1.56 13.68 13.70
CA HIS A 235 1.70 15.14 13.60
C HIS A 235 0.42 15.84 13.14
N ARG A 236 -0.30 15.26 12.17
CA ARG A 236 -1.56 15.81 11.71
C ARG A 236 -2.64 15.69 12.80
N ILE A 237 -2.70 14.56 13.49
CA ILE A 237 -3.62 14.35 14.62
C ILE A 237 -3.36 15.40 15.72
N GLN A 238 -2.09 15.67 16.05
CA GLN A 238 -1.71 16.73 17.00
C GLN A 238 -2.23 18.10 16.54
N GLN A 239 -2.00 18.48 15.28
CA GLN A 239 -2.43 19.78 14.77
C GLN A 239 -3.95 19.93 14.72
N ILE A 240 -4.68 18.87 14.36
CA ILE A 240 -6.14 18.86 14.40
C ILE A 240 -6.61 19.04 15.85
N ALA A 241 -6.01 18.31 16.79
CA ALA A 241 -6.36 18.40 18.20
C ALA A 241 -6.04 19.77 18.79
N ASP A 242 -4.87 20.35 18.51
CA ASP A 242 -4.47 21.68 18.96
C ASP A 242 -5.43 22.75 18.45
N ALA A 243 -5.79 22.69 17.17
CA ALA A 243 -6.77 23.57 16.59
C ALA A 243 -8.14 23.39 17.27
N ALA A 244 -8.64 22.17 17.39
CA ALA A 244 -9.92 21.89 18.04
C ALA A 244 -9.97 22.40 19.50
N VAL A 245 -8.95 22.09 20.30
CA VAL A 245 -8.85 22.50 21.70
C VAL A 245 -8.79 24.01 21.86
N SER A 246 -8.11 24.72 20.94
CA SER A 246 -8.04 26.19 20.97
C SER A 246 -9.41 26.88 20.81
N PHE A 247 -10.38 26.20 20.17
CA PHE A 247 -11.77 26.66 20.05
C PHE A 247 -12.71 26.00 21.08
N GLY A 248 -12.15 25.36 22.12
CA GLY A 248 -12.93 24.71 23.17
C GLY A 248 -13.71 23.49 22.71
N ARG A 249 -13.27 22.84 21.62
CA ARG A 249 -13.84 21.58 21.13
C ARG A 249 -13.18 20.39 21.80
N THR A 250 -13.95 19.33 21.98
CA THR A 250 -13.48 18.01 22.41
C THR A 250 -13.21 17.15 21.19
N VAL A 251 -12.14 16.36 21.23
CA VAL A 251 -11.70 15.48 20.15
C VAL A 251 -12.25 14.08 20.34
N ALA A 252 -12.89 13.52 19.31
CA ALA A 252 -13.41 12.16 19.32
C ALA A 252 -12.77 11.32 18.19
N PRO A 253 -11.88 10.36 18.49
CA PRO A 253 -11.30 9.48 17.47
C PRO A 253 -12.32 8.46 16.95
N LEU A 254 -12.54 8.47 15.63
CA LEU A 254 -13.44 7.56 14.93
C LEU A 254 -12.66 6.57 14.05
N GLY A 255 -12.84 5.29 14.33
CA GLY A 255 -12.17 4.17 13.65
C GLY A 255 -11.22 3.41 14.57
N ILE A 256 -11.06 2.09 14.33
CA ILE A 256 -10.27 1.20 15.19
C ILE A 256 -8.80 1.61 15.19
N SER A 257 -8.20 1.75 14.00
CA SER A 257 -6.80 2.15 13.84
C SER A 257 -6.52 3.52 14.44
N MET A 258 -7.40 4.51 14.20
CA MET A 258 -7.28 5.84 14.79
C MET A 258 -7.25 5.82 16.32
N ARG A 259 -8.17 5.06 16.95
CA ARG A 259 -8.20 4.93 18.42
C ARG A 259 -6.96 4.25 18.97
N LYS A 260 -6.47 3.19 18.33
CA LYS A 260 -5.26 2.48 18.75
C LYS A 260 -4.02 3.36 18.64
N ASN A 261 -3.82 3.99 17.49
CA ASN A 261 -2.64 4.84 17.24
C ASN A 261 -2.65 6.10 18.10
N LEU A 262 -3.83 6.72 18.33
CA LEU A 262 -3.96 7.84 19.25
C LEU A 262 -3.54 7.44 20.67
N ARG A 263 -4.02 6.31 21.19
CA ARG A 263 -3.63 5.83 22.54
C ARG A 263 -2.13 5.56 22.61
N LEU A 264 -1.61 4.79 21.67
CA LEU A 264 -0.18 4.47 21.57
C LEU A 264 0.69 5.75 21.57
N ALA A 265 0.36 6.71 20.70
CA ALA A 265 1.13 7.94 20.59
C ALA A 265 1.05 8.81 21.85
N ARG A 266 -0.07 8.79 22.58
CA ARG A 266 -0.19 9.49 23.88
C ARG A 266 0.65 8.81 24.96
N ASP A 267 0.59 7.48 25.05
CA ASP A 267 1.37 6.71 26.02
C ASP A 267 2.88 6.91 25.82
N MET A 268 3.32 7.08 24.57
CA MET A 268 4.70 7.38 24.18
C MET A 268 5.06 8.88 24.27
N GLY A 269 4.11 9.77 24.60
CA GLY A 269 4.34 11.22 24.65
C GLY A 269 4.54 11.91 23.28
N ALA A 270 4.37 11.18 22.18
CA ALA A 270 4.40 11.68 20.81
C ALA A 270 3.13 12.48 20.42
N LEU A 271 2.04 12.28 21.18
CA LEU A 271 0.80 13.04 21.03
C LEU A 271 0.37 13.61 22.39
N ARG A 272 0.12 14.91 22.44
CA ARG A 272 -0.19 15.67 23.66
C ARG A 272 -1.57 16.31 23.52
N ILE A 273 -2.57 15.63 24.06
CA ILE A 273 -3.95 16.12 24.14
C ILE A 273 -4.38 16.04 25.60
N PRO A 274 -4.95 17.10 26.20
CA PRO A 274 -5.47 17.05 27.56
C PRO A 274 -6.59 15.98 27.70
N ASP A 275 -6.63 15.24 28.82
CA ASP A 275 -7.62 14.17 29.01
C ASP A 275 -9.07 14.66 28.91
N HIS A 276 -9.35 15.83 29.47
CA HIS A 276 -10.68 16.45 29.43
C HIS A 276 -11.10 16.88 28.01
N ALA A 277 -10.16 16.89 27.06
CA ALA A 277 -10.40 17.27 25.67
C ALA A 277 -10.55 16.04 24.76
N ILE A 278 -10.64 14.82 25.31
CA ILE A 278 -10.93 13.60 24.55
C ILE A 278 -12.27 13.04 25.01
N ALA A 279 -13.14 12.72 24.05
CA ALA A 279 -14.41 12.02 24.28
C ALA A 279 -14.42 10.66 23.58
N ASP A 280 -15.26 9.75 24.05
CA ASP A 280 -15.62 8.59 23.24
C ASP A 280 -16.51 9.04 22.09
N VAL A 281 -16.37 8.38 20.94
CA VAL A 281 -17.21 8.67 19.78
C VAL A 281 -18.68 8.30 20.02
N GLU A 282 -18.94 7.39 20.96
CA GLU A 282 -20.29 7.02 21.41
C GLU A 282 -21.01 8.19 22.10
N ASP A 283 -20.28 9.09 22.75
CA ASP A 283 -20.86 10.24 23.48
C ASP A 283 -21.10 11.46 22.59
N VAL A 284 -20.60 11.45 21.35
CA VAL A 284 -20.63 12.62 20.45
C VAL A 284 -22.05 13.07 20.12
N SER A 285 -23.03 12.16 20.07
CA SER A 285 -24.42 12.50 19.76
C SER A 285 -25.08 13.38 20.83
N ASP A 286 -24.58 13.33 22.07
CA ASP A 286 -25.14 14.06 23.20
C ASP A 286 -24.49 15.43 23.41
N MET A 287 -23.47 15.76 22.60
CA MET A 287 -22.71 17.00 22.68
C MET A 287 -23.25 18.05 21.69
N GLU A 288 -23.11 19.32 22.04
CA GLU A 288 -23.40 20.42 21.10
C GLU A 288 -22.47 20.34 19.87
N PRO A 289 -22.98 20.46 18.63
CA PRO A 289 -22.18 20.31 17.41
C PRO A 289 -20.89 21.16 17.41
N GLY A 290 -21.00 22.44 17.77
CA GLY A 290 -19.87 23.37 17.84
C GLY A 290 -18.79 23.03 18.87
N ARG A 291 -19.04 22.08 19.77
CA ARG A 291 -18.13 21.65 20.84
C ARG A 291 -17.38 20.35 20.49
N VAL A 292 -17.56 19.82 19.29
CA VAL A 292 -16.96 18.54 18.88
C VAL A 292 -16.07 18.70 17.64
N CYS A 293 -14.95 17.99 17.66
CA CYS A 293 -14.14 17.66 16.49
C CYS A 293 -13.95 16.14 16.43
N VAL A 294 -14.43 15.50 15.37
CA VAL A 294 -14.22 14.07 15.14
C VAL A 294 -12.97 13.89 14.28
N ILE A 295 -12.04 13.02 14.69
CA ILE A 295 -10.87 12.64 13.87
C ILE A 295 -11.12 11.24 13.32
N SER A 296 -11.37 11.14 12.02
CA SER A 296 -11.81 9.91 11.35
C SER A 296 -10.70 9.26 10.51
N THR A 297 -10.78 7.94 10.34
CA THR A 297 -10.12 7.24 9.22
C THR A 297 -10.94 7.36 7.93
N GLY A 298 -10.38 6.89 6.81
CA GLY A 298 -11.09 6.83 5.51
C GLY A 298 -10.71 7.95 4.55
N SER A 299 -9.51 8.50 4.69
CA SER A 299 -9.03 9.60 3.89
C SER A 299 -8.75 9.22 2.42
N GLN A 300 -8.80 7.92 2.08
CA GLN A 300 -8.65 7.40 0.71
C GLN A 300 -9.96 6.82 0.15
N GLY A 301 -11.08 6.96 0.86
CA GLY A 301 -12.38 6.45 0.43
C GLY A 301 -12.50 4.93 0.49
N GLU A 302 -11.73 4.29 1.37
CA GLU A 302 -11.76 2.83 1.54
C GLU A 302 -13.16 2.38 1.96
N PRO A 303 -13.79 1.37 1.32
CA PRO A 303 -15.23 1.10 1.44
C PRO A 303 -15.75 0.89 2.87
N LEU A 304 -14.94 0.25 3.73
CA LEU A 304 -15.31 -0.04 5.13
C LEU A 304 -14.71 0.96 6.14
N SER A 305 -14.10 2.03 5.65
CA SER A 305 -13.57 3.08 6.50
C SER A 305 -14.68 3.88 7.18
N ALA A 306 -14.33 4.52 8.30
CA ALA A 306 -15.28 5.32 9.05
C ALA A 306 -15.95 6.42 8.21
N LEU A 307 -15.17 7.13 7.38
CA LEU A 307 -15.69 8.19 6.54
C LEU A 307 -16.55 7.68 5.39
N ALA A 308 -16.19 6.56 4.75
CA ALA A 308 -17.02 5.97 3.70
C ALA A 308 -18.38 5.53 4.25
N LEU A 309 -18.39 4.90 5.43
CA LEU A 309 -19.63 4.54 6.12
C LEU A 309 -20.45 5.78 6.52
N LEU A 310 -19.81 6.91 6.83
CA LEU A 310 -20.51 8.17 7.08
C LEU A 310 -21.16 8.72 5.82
N ALA A 311 -20.44 8.73 4.70
CA ALA A 311 -20.93 9.18 3.39
C ALA A 311 -22.08 8.32 2.86
N ALA A 312 -22.08 7.02 3.18
CA ALA A 312 -23.16 6.09 2.88
C ALA A 312 -24.33 6.16 3.88
N ASN A 313 -24.22 6.99 4.94
CA ASN A 313 -25.18 7.07 6.05
C ASN A 313 -25.35 5.75 6.84
N GLU A 314 -24.34 4.89 6.83
CA GLU A 314 -24.32 3.55 7.43
C GLU A 314 -23.52 3.46 8.73
N ASN A 315 -22.70 4.47 9.06
CA ASN A 315 -21.91 4.48 10.29
C ASN A 315 -22.80 4.35 11.55
N ARG A 316 -22.39 3.48 12.49
CA ARG A 316 -23.18 3.17 13.69
C ARG A 316 -23.15 4.27 14.75
N PHE A 317 -22.04 5.01 14.84
CA PHE A 317 -21.81 5.95 15.94
C PHE A 317 -22.34 7.35 15.62
N LEU A 318 -22.26 7.76 14.35
CA LEU A 318 -22.55 9.12 13.94
C LEU A 318 -23.26 9.14 12.59
N LYS A 319 -24.17 10.10 12.41
CA LYS A 319 -24.84 10.40 11.14
C LYS A 319 -24.50 11.81 10.72
N ILE A 320 -24.33 12.02 9.42
CA ILE A 320 -24.05 13.33 8.84
C ILE A 320 -25.32 14.17 8.81
N THR A 321 -25.20 15.45 9.15
CA THR A 321 -26.27 16.45 9.08
C THR A 321 -25.80 17.68 8.30
N PRO A 322 -26.72 18.57 7.88
CA PRO A 322 -26.35 19.84 7.24
C PRO A 322 -25.49 20.77 8.13
N ASP A 323 -25.44 20.53 9.44
CA ASP A 323 -24.63 21.30 10.38
C ASP A 323 -23.18 20.80 10.49
N ASP A 324 -22.78 19.83 9.65
CA ASP A 324 -21.44 19.27 9.63
C ASP A 324 -20.54 19.94 8.59
N THR A 325 -19.28 20.13 8.99
CA THR A 325 -18.17 20.39 8.08
C THR A 325 -17.21 19.20 8.10
N VAL A 326 -16.91 18.66 6.92
CA VAL A 326 -15.96 17.55 6.75
C VAL A 326 -14.68 18.06 6.09
N ILE A 327 -13.55 17.88 6.76
CA ILE A 327 -12.22 18.28 6.27
C ILE A 327 -11.45 17.03 5.88
N ILE A 328 -11.16 16.87 4.59
CA ILE A 328 -10.34 15.79 4.05
C ILE A 328 -8.87 16.23 4.02
N SER A 329 -8.16 15.94 5.10
CA SER A 329 -6.77 16.35 5.32
C SER A 329 -5.79 15.31 4.74
N SER A 330 -5.96 14.99 3.46
CA SER A 330 -5.12 14.07 2.69
C SER A 330 -5.09 14.49 1.22
N HIS A 331 -4.15 13.93 0.46
CA HIS A 331 -4.27 13.87 -0.99
C HIS A 331 -4.69 12.44 -1.41
N PRO A 332 -5.44 12.30 -2.51
CA PRO A 332 -5.64 11.00 -3.15
C PRO A 332 -4.31 10.34 -3.46
N ILE A 333 -4.15 9.10 -3.01
CA ILE A 333 -3.14 8.19 -3.55
C ILE A 333 -3.61 7.84 -4.98
N PRO A 334 -2.71 7.82 -5.98
CA PRO A 334 -3.07 7.41 -7.33
C PRO A 334 -3.87 6.10 -7.36
N GLY A 335 -5.00 6.09 -8.06
CA GLY A 335 -5.94 4.96 -8.12
C GLY A 335 -7.16 5.09 -7.20
N ASN A 336 -7.07 5.90 -6.13
CA ASN A 336 -8.16 6.09 -5.17
C ASN A 336 -9.06 7.30 -5.46
N GLU A 337 -8.81 8.07 -6.53
CA GLU A 337 -9.55 9.29 -6.86
C GLU A 337 -11.05 9.04 -6.99
N ALA A 338 -11.43 7.94 -7.64
CA ALA A 338 -12.83 7.58 -7.83
C ALA A 338 -13.53 7.22 -6.51
N ASN A 339 -12.82 6.58 -5.58
CA ASN A 339 -13.36 6.21 -4.27
C ASN A 339 -13.57 7.45 -3.40
N ILE A 340 -12.59 8.35 -3.37
CA ILE A 340 -12.69 9.63 -2.66
C ILE A 340 -13.82 10.48 -3.25
N GLY A 341 -13.94 10.53 -4.58
CA GLY A 341 -15.03 11.24 -5.26
C GLY A 341 -16.42 10.76 -4.81
N LYS A 342 -16.63 9.44 -4.70
CA LYS A 342 -17.89 8.88 -4.18
C LYS A 342 -18.17 9.30 -2.74
N VAL A 343 -17.15 9.35 -1.89
CA VAL A 343 -17.27 9.80 -0.50
C VAL A 343 -17.64 11.28 -0.44
N ILE A 344 -16.94 12.13 -1.18
CA ILE A 344 -17.23 13.58 -1.27
C ILE A 344 -18.68 13.80 -1.74
N ASP A 345 -19.09 13.11 -2.80
CA ASP A 345 -20.46 13.16 -3.32
C ASP A 345 -21.49 12.73 -2.27
N GLY A 346 -21.23 11.63 -1.56
CA GLY A 346 -22.13 11.12 -0.51
C GLY A 346 -22.30 12.12 0.63
N LEU A 347 -21.20 12.67 1.14
CA LEU A 347 -21.21 13.69 2.20
C LEU A 347 -21.94 14.96 1.74
N THR A 348 -21.67 15.42 0.52
CA THR A 348 -22.30 16.62 -0.05
C THR A 348 -23.81 16.40 -0.25
N ARG A 349 -24.25 15.22 -0.69
CA ARG A 349 -25.68 14.88 -0.81
C ARG A 349 -26.40 14.87 0.53
N LEU A 350 -25.70 14.54 1.62
CA LEU A 350 -26.22 14.61 2.99
C LEU A 350 -26.23 16.04 3.55
N GLY A 351 -25.73 17.02 2.80
CA GLY A 351 -25.75 18.44 3.14
C GLY A 351 -24.53 18.95 3.90
N ALA A 352 -23.51 18.11 4.10
CA ALA A 352 -22.27 18.54 4.75
C ALA A 352 -21.47 19.51 3.85
N ASP A 353 -20.76 20.42 4.50
CA ASP A 353 -19.77 21.26 3.84
C ASP A 353 -18.44 20.51 3.77
N VAL A 354 -17.90 20.28 2.57
CA VAL A 354 -16.74 19.40 2.36
C VAL A 354 -15.54 20.22 1.89
N VAL A 355 -14.49 20.23 2.71
CA VAL A 355 -13.20 20.88 2.44
C VAL A 355 -12.18 19.80 2.09
N HIS A 356 -11.43 19.98 1.00
CA HIS A 356 -10.42 19.01 0.57
C HIS A 356 -9.22 19.71 -0.09
N SER A 357 -8.16 18.97 -0.43
CA SER A 357 -6.92 19.53 -0.98
C SER A 357 -7.06 20.29 -2.31
N GLY A 358 -8.20 20.16 -2.99
CA GLY A 358 -8.51 20.93 -4.20
C GLY A 358 -9.10 22.31 -3.92
N THR A 359 -9.58 22.55 -2.69
CA THR A 359 -10.15 23.84 -2.27
C THR A 359 -9.19 24.61 -1.36
N ASP A 360 -8.51 23.90 -0.45
CA ASP A 360 -7.65 24.49 0.59
C ASP A 360 -6.37 23.68 0.80
N ASP A 361 -5.31 24.33 1.30
CA ASP A 361 -4.00 23.71 1.59
C ASP A 361 -4.01 22.85 2.88
N VAL A 362 -4.93 21.88 2.96
CA VAL A 362 -5.16 21.01 4.12
C VAL A 362 -4.23 19.79 4.17
N HIS A 363 -3.19 19.76 3.34
CA HIS A 363 -2.22 18.67 3.28
C HIS A 363 -0.86 19.17 2.81
N ALA A 364 0.20 18.68 3.47
CA ALA A 364 1.57 18.76 2.98
C ALA A 364 2.07 17.34 2.70
N THR A 365 2.83 17.18 1.63
CA THR A 365 3.44 15.88 1.28
C THR A 365 4.49 15.46 2.32
N GLY A 366 4.66 14.16 2.50
CA GLY A 366 5.74 13.57 3.29
C GLY A 366 7.08 13.50 2.56
N HIS A 367 7.10 13.59 1.22
CA HIS A 367 8.28 13.27 0.41
C HIS A 367 8.95 14.50 -0.20
N ALA A 368 10.27 14.46 -0.29
CA ALA A 368 11.16 15.47 -0.84
C ALA A 368 10.84 15.78 -2.31
N LYS A 369 10.75 17.06 -2.66
CA LYS A 369 10.60 17.53 -4.05
C LYS A 369 11.95 17.77 -4.71
N GLN A 370 11.96 18.17 -5.98
CA GLN A 370 13.18 18.35 -6.77
C GLN A 370 14.29 19.15 -6.08
N GLU A 371 13.98 20.27 -5.44
CA GLU A 371 15.02 21.08 -4.80
C GLU A 371 15.53 20.45 -3.49
N ASP A 372 14.67 19.73 -2.77
CA ASP A 372 15.05 18.95 -1.60
C ASP A 372 16.01 17.82 -1.98
N LEU A 373 15.68 17.08 -3.05
CA LEU A 373 16.54 16.01 -3.57
C LEU A 373 17.89 16.55 -4.05
N LYS A 374 17.91 17.69 -4.77
CA LYS A 374 19.18 18.33 -5.17
C LYS A 374 20.03 18.71 -3.96
N MET A 375 19.41 19.18 -2.87
CA MET A 375 20.11 19.51 -1.63
C MET A 375 20.68 18.26 -0.96
N LEU A 376 19.94 17.14 -0.93
CA LEU A 376 20.49 15.87 -0.45
C LEU A 376 21.74 15.47 -1.27
N HIS A 377 21.63 15.47 -2.60
CA HIS A 377 22.72 15.09 -3.49
C HIS A 377 23.95 16.00 -3.37
N SER A 378 23.76 17.32 -3.19
CA SER A 378 24.88 18.26 -3.03
C SER A 378 25.65 18.06 -1.72
N ILE A 379 24.99 17.54 -0.69
CA ILE A 379 25.58 17.28 0.63
C ILE A 379 26.20 15.88 0.67
N VAL A 380 25.48 14.86 0.22
CA VAL A 380 25.90 13.46 0.30
C VAL A 380 27.01 13.13 -0.70
N ARG A 381 26.95 13.69 -1.93
CA ARG A 381 27.92 13.47 -3.01
C ARG A 381 28.33 12.00 -3.18
N PRO A 382 27.37 11.11 -3.47
CA PRO A 382 27.64 9.67 -3.48
C PRO A 382 28.49 9.24 -4.68
N ASP A 383 29.29 8.19 -4.52
CA ASP A 383 30.00 7.56 -5.63
C ASP A 383 29.03 6.91 -6.64
N TRP A 384 28.04 6.18 -6.12
CA TRP A 384 26.99 5.49 -6.88
C TRP A 384 25.61 5.87 -6.36
N PHE A 385 24.63 5.91 -7.26
CA PHE A 385 23.25 6.22 -6.91
C PHE A 385 22.26 5.22 -7.52
N VAL A 386 21.34 4.76 -6.69
CA VAL A 386 20.16 4.00 -7.11
C VAL A 386 18.92 4.70 -6.56
N PRO A 387 18.04 5.25 -7.41
CA PRO A 387 16.76 5.77 -6.94
C PRO A 387 15.90 4.62 -6.45
N VAL A 388 15.26 4.80 -5.29
CA VAL A 388 14.32 3.84 -4.70
C VAL A 388 13.00 4.54 -4.39
N HIS A 389 11.97 3.76 -4.04
CA HIS A 389 10.65 4.26 -3.67
C HIS A 389 9.97 5.10 -4.77
N GLY A 390 9.32 4.43 -5.73
CA GLY A 390 8.46 5.10 -6.71
C GLY A 390 8.31 4.37 -8.05
N GLU A 391 7.27 4.76 -8.79
CA GLU A 391 7.07 4.37 -10.20
C GLU A 391 8.29 4.66 -11.09
N TYR A 392 8.40 3.95 -12.20
CA TYR A 392 9.52 4.10 -13.14
C TYR A 392 9.77 5.55 -13.60
N ARG A 393 8.70 6.35 -13.76
CA ARG A 393 8.82 7.79 -14.09
C ARG A 393 9.53 8.59 -12.99
N HIS A 394 9.25 8.28 -11.73
CA HIS A 394 9.87 8.90 -10.56
C HIS A 394 11.34 8.52 -10.48
N LEU A 395 11.65 7.21 -10.58
CA LEU A 395 13.03 6.69 -10.57
C LEU A 395 13.87 7.31 -11.70
N SER A 396 13.32 7.35 -12.91
CA SER A 396 13.98 7.96 -14.07
C SER A 396 14.23 9.45 -13.87
N LYS A 397 13.31 10.16 -13.22
CA LYS A 397 13.48 11.58 -12.95
C LYS A 397 14.52 11.83 -11.86
N HIS A 398 14.53 11.06 -10.79
CA HIS A 398 15.53 11.16 -9.72
C HIS A 398 16.93 10.83 -10.25
N ALA A 399 17.06 9.81 -11.11
CA ALA A 399 18.32 9.52 -11.81
C ALA A 399 18.85 10.72 -12.62
N ARG A 400 17.97 11.51 -13.25
CA ARG A 400 18.39 12.75 -13.95
C ARG A 400 18.82 13.84 -12.98
N ILE A 401 18.17 13.95 -11.82
CA ILE A 401 18.58 14.89 -10.76
C ILE A 401 19.99 14.54 -10.28
N ALA A 402 20.27 13.27 -9.97
CA ALA A 402 21.60 12.82 -9.54
C ALA A 402 22.70 13.16 -10.57
N ARG A 403 22.42 12.94 -11.86
CA ARG A 403 23.33 13.31 -12.95
C ARG A 403 23.55 14.81 -13.06
N LEU A 404 22.49 15.60 -12.92
CA LEU A 404 22.58 17.06 -12.89
C LEU A 404 23.43 17.54 -11.70
N MET A 405 23.33 16.86 -10.56
CA MET A 405 24.08 17.18 -9.34
C MET A 405 25.53 16.65 -9.34
N GLY A 406 25.95 15.96 -10.42
CA GLY A 406 27.35 15.60 -10.64
C GLY A 406 27.67 14.11 -10.52
N THR A 407 26.69 13.24 -10.24
CA THR A 407 26.92 11.78 -10.27
C THR A 407 27.14 11.33 -11.72
N PRO A 408 28.24 10.64 -12.06
CA PRO A 408 28.48 10.17 -13.42
C PRO A 408 27.35 9.29 -13.95
N ALA A 409 27.04 9.41 -15.25
CA ALA A 409 25.87 8.73 -15.83
C ALA A 409 25.95 7.20 -15.78
N ASP A 410 27.17 6.66 -15.85
CA ASP A 410 27.52 5.24 -15.68
C ASP A 410 27.54 4.79 -14.21
N ARG A 411 27.37 5.72 -13.26
CA ARG A 411 27.25 5.45 -11.82
C ARG A 411 25.85 5.65 -11.25
N VAL A 412 24.86 5.78 -12.14
CA VAL A 412 23.44 5.85 -11.77
C VAL A 412 22.72 4.65 -12.36
N ILE A 413 22.28 3.73 -11.50
CA ILE A 413 21.56 2.52 -11.90
C ILE A 413 20.09 2.67 -11.51
N ILE A 414 19.19 2.51 -12.48
CA ILE A 414 17.75 2.36 -12.21
C ILE A 414 17.50 0.86 -12.16
N ALA A 415 17.20 0.34 -10.98
CA ALA A 415 16.86 -1.06 -10.76
C ALA A 415 15.34 -1.26 -10.79
N GLU A 416 14.93 -2.52 -10.94
CA GLU A 416 13.54 -2.97 -10.80
C GLU A 416 13.44 -4.03 -9.69
N ASP A 417 12.22 -4.29 -9.23
CA ASP A 417 11.95 -5.40 -8.32
C ASP A 417 12.51 -6.72 -8.89
N GLY A 418 13.24 -7.45 -8.05
CA GLY A 418 13.94 -8.68 -8.39
C GLY A 418 15.40 -8.49 -8.77
N ASP A 419 15.86 -7.29 -9.10
CA ASP A 419 17.27 -7.06 -9.43
C ASP A 419 18.17 -7.28 -8.20
N GLN A 420 19.30 -7.95 -8.44
CA GLN A 420 20.40 -8.08 -7.49
C GLN A 420 21.60 -7.28 -7.97
N LEU A 421 21.97 -6.26 -7.20
CA LEU A 421 23.19 -5.50 -7.39
C LEU A 421 24.33 -6.12 -6.58
N VAL A 422 25.55 -6.06 -7.12
CA VAL A 422 26.80 -6.35 -6.39
C VAL A 422 27.63 -5.08 -6.37
N LEU A 423 28.07 -4.69 -5.17
CA LEU A 423 29.04 -3.64 -4.90
C LEU A 423 30.36 -4.31 -4.47
N ASP A 424 31.41 -4.10 -5.27
CA ASP A 424 32.75 -4.61 -5.03
C ASP A 424 33.80 -3.52 -5.35
N ASP A 425 35.09 -3.90 -5.30
CA ASP A 425 36.22 -3.00 -5.57
C ASP A 425 36.13 -2.38 -6.99
N ASP A 426 35.50 -3.07 -7.95
CA ASP A 426 35.32 -2.62 -9.33
C ASP A 426 34.12 -1.66 -9.51
N GLY A 427 33.20 -1.61 -8.53
CA GLY A 427 32.05 -0.71 -8.52
C GLY A 427 30.72 -1.42 -8.28
N LEU A 428 29.64 -0.85 -8.81
CA LEU A 428 28.28 -1.38 -8.67
C LEU A 428 27.78 -1.88 -10.02
N ARG A 429 27.18 -3.07 -10.03
CA ARG A 429 26.59 -3.67 -11.24
C ARG A 429 25.41 -4.57 -10.90
N ILE A 430 24.47 -4.70 -11.83
CA ILE A 430 23.43 -5.74 -11.76
C ILE A 430 24.11 -7.09 -12.02
N ALA A 431 24.00 -8.01 -11.08
CA ALA A 431 24.64 -9.32 -11.11
C ALA A 431 23.66 -10.47 -11.39
N GLY A 432 22.37 -10.28 -11.14
CA GLY A 432 21.35 -11.31 -11.31
C GLY A 432 19.95 -10.81 -11.01
N ARG A 433 18.99 -11.75 -11.00
CA ARG A 433 17.61 -11.51 -10.58
C ARG A 433 17.10 -12.63 -9.68
N VAL A 434 16.17 -12.30 -8.80
CA VAL A 434 15.41 -13.23 -7.95
C VAL A 434 13.90 -13.10 -8.24
N PRO A 435 13.08 -14.08 -7.82
CA PRO A 435 11.63 -13.92 -7.85
C PRO A 435 11.19 -12.70 -7.03
N ALA A 436 10.42 -11.80 -7.65
CA ALA A 436 9.89 -10.57 -7.04
C ALA A 436 8.49 -10.26 -7.58
N GLY A 437 7.64 -11.29 -7.69
CA GLY A 437 6.25 -11.15 -8.12
C GLY A 437 5.36 -10.49 -7.07
N TYR A 438 4.06 -10.39 -7.36
CA TYR A 438 3.06 -9.92 -6.41
C TYR A 438 2.49 -11.10 -5.62
N LEU A 439 2.51 -11.01 -4.29
CA LEU A 439 1.78 -11.92 -3.44
C LEU A 439 0.45 -11.27 -3.03
N TYR A 440 -0.66 -11.79 -3.55
CA TYR A 440 -1.99 -11.24 -3.33
C TYR A 440 -2.63 -11.80 -2.05
N VAL A 441 -3.25 -10.93 -1.25
CA VAL A 441 -4.00 -11.29 -0.04
C VAL A 441 -5.48 -10.98 -0.25
N ASP A 442 -6.33 -11.95 0.08
CA ASP A 442 -7.79 -11.84 0.08
C ASP A 442 -8.35 -12.48 1.36
N GLY A 443 -8.81 -11.64 2.28
CA GLY A 443 -9.29 -12.03 3.60
C GLY A 443 -8.24 -12.77 4.45
N THR A 444 -8.57 -13.99 4.87
CA THR A 444 -7.67 -14.84 5.67
C THR A 444 -6.74 -15.72 4.83
N VAL A 445 -6.92 -15.76 3.50
CA VAL A 445 -6.18 -16.63 2.59
C VAL A 445 -5.08 -15.82 1.91
N GLY A 446 -3.84 -16.30 2.03
CA GLY A 446 -2.69 -15.77 1.30
C GLY A 446 -2.45 -16.53 -0.01
N ASP A 447 -1.97 -15.81 -1.02
CA ASP A 447 -1.62 -16.28 -2.37
C ASP A 447 -2.81 -16.61 -3.29
N VAL A 448 -3.57 -15.56 -3.65
CA VAL A 448 -4.52 -15.66 -4.77
C VAL A 448 -3.74 -15.70 -6.08
N GLY A 449 -3.51 -16.90 -6.62
CA GLY A 449 -2.75 -17.06 -7.86
C GLY A 449 -3.35 -16.31 -9.06
N HIS A 450 -2.51 -15.92 -10.02
CA HIS A 450 -2.90 -15.16 -11.22
C HIS A 450 -4.07 -15.78 -12.02
N GLY A 451 -4.24 -17.11 -11.98
CA GLY A 451 -5.38 -17.79 -12.61
C GLY A 451 -6.73 -17.33 -12.04
N VAL A 452 -6.82 -17.15 -10.72
CA VAL A 452 -8.04 -16.69 -10.05
C VAL A 452 -8.36 -15.25 -10.42
N LEU A 453 -7.37 -14.35 -10.47
CA LEU A 453 -7.58 -12.98 -10.93
C LEU A 453 -8.03 -12.91 -12.39
N ARG A 454 -7.45 -13.74 -13.26
CA ARG A 454 -7.88 -13.85 -14.65
C ARG A 454 -9.34 -14.28 -14.74
N ASP A 455 -9.73 -15.28 -13.95
CA ASP A 455 -11.09 -15.77 -13.91
C ASP A 455 -12.06 -14.71 -13.37
N ARG A 456 -11.69 -13.96 -12.31
CA ARG A 456 -12.47 -12.83 -11.79
C ARG A 456 -12.68 -11.75 -12.86
N ARG A 457 -11.65 -11.42 -13.64
CA ARG A 457 -11.73 -10.43 -14.72
C ARG A 457 -12.67 -10.87 -15.83
N VAL A 458 -12.57 -12.12 -16.28
CA VAL A 458 -13.50 -12.67 -17.28
C VAL A 458 -14.93 -12.65 -16.74
N LEU A 459 -15.15 -13.01 -15.47
CA LEU A 459 -16.47 -12.99 -14.86
C LEU A 459 -17.04 -11.57 -14.75
N SER A 460 -16.22 -10.56 -14.41
CA SER A 460 -16.67 -9.16 -14.28
C SER A 460 -16.97 -8.51 -15.63
N GLU A 461 -16.19 -8.81 -16.66
CA GLU A 461 -16.32 -8.17 -17.98
C GLU A 461 -17.30 -8.90 -18.90
N GLU A 462 -17.27 -10.23 -18.89
CA GLU A 462 -17.96 -11.06 -19.88
C GLU A 462 -19.10 -11.90 -19.28
N GLY A 463 -19.05 -12.15 -17.97
CA GLY A 463 -19.98 -13.05 -17.28
C GLY A 463 -19.66 -14.53 -17.53
N MET A 464 -20.63 -15.40 -17.26
CA MET A 464 -20.50 -16.84 -17.45
C MET A 464 -21.76 -17.50 -18.01
N VAL A 465 -21.52 -18.63 -18.66
CA VAL A 465 -22.51 -19.54 -19.21
C VAL A 465 -22.16 -20.95 -18.76
N VAL A 466 -23.02 -21.53 -17.93
CA VAL A 466 -22.94 -22.91 -17.47
C VAL A 466 -23.87 -23.75 -18.33
N VAL A 467 -23.37 -24.86 -18.85
CA VAL A 467 -24.14 -25.76 -19.72
C VAL A 467 -24.14 -27.14 -19.11
N VAL A 468 -25.29 -27.60 -18.64
CA VAL A 468 -25.45 -28.90 -17.96
C VAL A 468 -26.11 -29.89 -18.89
N VAL A 469 -25.48 -31.06 -19.11
CA VAL A 469 -26.03 -32.14 -19.94
C VAL A 469 -25.84 -33.47 -19.22
N GLY A 470 -26.93 -34.22 -19.03
CA GLY A 470 -26.90 -35.60 -18.56
C GLY A 470 -26.89 -36.55 -19.74
N VAL A 471 -25.93 -37.46 -19.78
CA VAL A 471 -25.71 -38.38 -20.89
C VAL A 471 -25.53 -39.81 -20.40
N ASP A 472 -25.87 -40.75 -21.28
CA ASP A 472 -25.46 -42.14 -21.18
C ASP A 472 -24.48 -42.43 -22.32
N VAL A 473 -23.22 -42.68 -21.97
CA VAL A 473 -22.15 -42.93 -22.94
C VAL A 473 -22.31 -44.31 -23.60
N ALA A 474 -22.90 -45.29 -22.89
CA ALA A 474 -23.10 -46.64 -23.40
C ALA A 474 -24.22 -46.68 -24.44
N THR A 475 -25.33 -45.99 -24.18
CA THR A 475 -26.46 -45.88 -25.14
C THR A 475 -26.31 -44.71 -26.10
N ARG A 476 -25.27 -43.88 -25.92
CA ARG A 476 -24.96 -42.69 -26.73
C ARG A 476 -26.16 -41.74 -26.84
N SER A 477 -26.79 -41.47 -25.70
CA SER A 477 -28.02 -40.68 -25.64
C SER A 477 -27.95 -39.58 -24.58
N ILE A 478 -28.70 -38.50 -24.82
CA ILE A 478 -28.91 -37.44 -23.84
C ILE A 478 -30.08 -37.86 -22.95
N ILE A 479 -29.81 -38.06 -21.66
CA ILE A 479 -30.83 -38.42 -20.67
C ILE A 479 -31.55 -37.16 -20.17
N SER A 480 -30.82 -36.07 -19.97
CA SER A 480 -31.38 -34.81 -19.44
C SER A 480 -30.65 -33.58 -19.95
N GLY A 481 -31.36 -32.47 -20.14
CA GLY A 481 -30.80 -31.23 -20.70
C GLY A 481 -30.66 -31.26 -22.23
N PRO A 482 -29.79 -30.40 -22.84
CA PRO A 482 -28.95 -29.40 -22.20
C PRO A 482 -29.75 -28.32 -21.45
N GLU A 483 -29.25 -27.89 -20.30
CA GLU A 483 -29.76 -26.72 -19.57
C GLU A 483 -28.67 -25.64 -19.54
N ILE A 484 -29.03 -24.41 -19.88
CA ILE A 484 -28.09 -23.28 -19.94
C ILE A 484 -28.44 -22.27 -18.84
N ILE A 485 -27.51 -22.07 -17.92
CA ILE A 485 -27.63 -21.13 -16.81
C ILE A 485 -26.61 -20.01 -17.02
N THR A 486 -27.04 -18.75 -16.91
CA THR A 486 -26.17 -17.60 -17.19
C THR A 486 -26.16 -16.60 -16.04
N ARG A 487 -25.00 -15.95 -15.85
CA ARG A 487 -24.79 -14.83 -14.93
C ARG A 487 -23.89 -13.80 -15.60
N GLY A 488 -24.30 -12.53 -15.63
CA GLY A 488 -23.50 -11.44 -16.21
C GLY A 488 -23.36 -11.41 -17.75
N TRP A 489 -23.83 -12.43 -18.46
CA TRP A 489 -23.78 -12.46 -19.94
C TRP A 489 -25.00 -11.81 -20.60
N VAL A 490 -26.21 -12.27 -20.28
CA VAL A 490 -27.48 -11.70 -20.78
C VAL A 490 -28.52 -11.69 -19.67
N PHE A 491 -29.48 -10.76 -19.72
CA PHE A 491 -30.58 -10.73 -18.77
C PHE A 491 -31.58 -11.83 -19.11
N ALA A 492 -31.53 -12.95 -18.38
CA ALA A 492 -32.26 -14.18 -18.70
C ALA A 492 -33.76 -13.98 -18.98
N PRO A 493 -34.51 -13.14 -18.24
CA PRO A 493 -35.94 -12.91 -18.52
C PRO A 493 -36.23 -12.29 -19.90
N GLU A 494 -35.27 -11.57 -20.49
CA GLU A 494 -35.40 -10.93 -21.81
C GLU A 494 -34.70 -11.75 -22.92
N ALA A 495 -34.07 -12.87 -22.55
CA ALA A 495 -33.21 -13.67 -23.42
C ALA A 495 -33.67 -15.13 -23.56
N GLU A 496 -34.92 -15.47 -23.20
CA GLU A 496 -35.45 -16.84 -23.28
C GLU A 496 -35.23 -17.48 -24.66
N GLY A 497 -35.63 -16.79 -25.74
CA GLY A 497 -35.42 -17.30 -27.11
C GLY A 497 -33.94 -17.49 -27.48
N LEU A 498 -33.05 -16.64 -26.96
CA LEU A 498 -31.60 -16.78 -27.18
C LEU A 498 -31.05 -18.02 -26.45
N LEU A 499 -31.54 -18.30 -25.25
CA LEU A 499 -31.16 -19.48 -24.46
C LEU A 499 -31.71 -20.77 -25.07
N GLU A 500 -32.91 -20.75 -25.63
CA GLU A 500 -33.48 -21.89 -26.36
C GLU A 500 -32.66 -22.22 -27.62
N GLU A 501 -32.29 -21.21 -28.42
CA GLU A 501 -31.42 -21.40 -29.58
C GLU A 501 -30.05 -21.97 -29.19
N ALA A 502 -29.46 -21.45 -28.10
CA ALA A 502 -28.19 -21.95 -27.57
C ALA A 502 -28.32 -23.41 -27.14
N THR A 503 -29.40 -23.76 -26.46
CA THR A 503 -29.72 -25.11 -25.98
C THR A 503 -29.82 -26.08 -27.14
N GLU A 504 -30.55 -25.70 -28.20
CA GLU A 504 -30.71 -26.53 -29.39
C GLU A 504 -29.37 -26.73 -30.13
N ARG A 505 -28.54 -25.68 -30.21
CA ARG A 505 -27.22 -25.79 -30.83
C ARG A 505 -26.28 -26.71 -30.05
N VAL A 506 -26.29 -26.63 -28.72
CA VAL A 506 -25.53 -27.55 -27.87
C VAL A 506 -26.05 -28.98 -28.03
N ARG A 507 -27.39 -29.17 -28.03
CA ARG A 507 -28.02 -30.49 -28.20
C ARG A 507 -27.54 -31.16 -29.48
N ARG A 508 -27.54 -30.43 -30.60
CA ARG A 508 -27.02 -30.92 -31.88
C ARG A 508 -25.54 -31.27 -31.81
N ALA A 509 -24.71 -30.42 -31.22
CA ALA A 509 -23.28 -30.68 -31.10
C ALA A 509 -22.97 -31.94 -30.26
N VAL A 510 -23.77 -32.23 -29.24
CA VAL A 510 -23.67 -33.46 -28.43
C VAL A 510 -24.11 -34.67 -29.25
N GLN A 511 -25.24 -34.58 -29.97
CA GLN A 511 -25.71 -35.65 -30.84
C GLN A 511 -24.72 -35.98 -31.96
N ASP A 512 -24.19 -34.94 -32.62
CA ASP A 512 -23.19 -35.09 -33.68
C ASP A 512 -21.92 -35.79 -33.17
N ALA A 513 -21.49 -35.47 -31.94
CA ALA A 513 -20.33 -36.10 -31.30
C ALA A 513 -20.59 -37.59 -31.00
N PHE A 514 -21.80 -37.96 -30.58
CA PHE A 514 -22.18 -39.38 -30.41
C PHE A 514 -22.14 -40.17 -31.72
N ASP A 515 -22.47 -39.53 -32.84
CA ASP A 515 -22.56 -40.17 -34.14
C ASP A 515 -21.20 -40.34 -34.84
N HIS A 516 -20.23 -39.44 -34.58
CA HIS A 516 -19.00 -39.34 -35.40
C HIS A 516 -17.67 -39.50 -34.64
N ASP A 517 -17.63 -39.33 -33.31
CA ASP A 517 -16.37 -39.31 -32.53
C ASP A 517 -16.26 -40.46 -31.51
N ALA A 518 -15.06 -40.67 -30.97
CA ALA A 518 -14.86 -41.54 -29.81
C ALA A 518 -15.40 -40.84 -28.56
N VAL A 519 -16.39 -41.46 -27.90
CA VAL A 519 -17.24 -40.80 -26.91
C VAL A 519 -16.72 -41.04 -25.50
N ASP A 520 -15.97 -40.08 -24.97
CA ASP A 520 -15.71 -39.93 -23.54
C ASP A 520 -16.24 -38.58 -23.04
N ILE A 521 -16.34 -38.43 -21.71
CA ILE A 521 -16.88 -37.23 -21.07
C ILE A 521 -16.06 -35.99 -21.45
N GLU A 522 -14.74 -36.10 -21.56
CA GLU A 522 -13.86 -34.97 -21.88
C GLU A 522 -14.11 -34.44 -23.29
N THR A 523 -14.29 -35.35 -24.24
CA THR A 523 -14.64 -35.04 -25.63
C THR A 523 -16.00 -34.35 -25.68
N LEU A 524 -17.02 -34.91 -25.04
CA LEU A 524 -18.35 -34.28 -24.95
C LEU A 524 -18.28 -32.87 -24.34
N GLN A 525 -17.54 -32.67 -23.25
CA GLN A 525 -17.33 -31.35 -22.64
C GLN A 525 -16.69 -30.37 -23.62
N ARG A 526 -15.74 -30.81 -24.45
CA ARG A 526 -15.08 -29.99 -25.47
C ARG A 526 -16.05 -29.57 -26.58
N HIS A 527 -16.91 -30.48 -27.05
CA HIS A 527 -17.94 -30.17 -28.04
C HIS A 527 -18.98 -29.19 -27.48
N VAL A 528 -19.47 -29.42 -26.26
CA VAL A 528 -20.38 -28.50 -25.57
C VAL A 528 -19.75 -27.10 -25.44
N ARG A 529 -18.51 -27.02 -24.95
CA ARG A 529 -17.79 -25.74 -24.79
C ARG A 529 -17.66 -25.00 -26.12
N ARG A 530 -17.27 -25.71 -27.19
CA ARG A 530 -17.09 -25.12 -28.52
C ARG A 530 -18.41 -24.64 -29.11
N ALA A 531 -19.47 -25.44 -29.00
CA ALA A 531 -20.80 -25.09 -29.51
C ALA A 531 -21.39 -23.87 -28.80
N ALA A 532 -21.36 -23.87 -27.46
CA ALA A 532 -21.82 -22.75 -26.65
C ALA A 532 -20.97 -21.49 -26.89
N GLY A 533 -19.64 -21.61 -26.88
CA GLY A 533 -18.74 -20.48 -27.13
C GLY A 533 -18.91 -19.86 -28.53
N ALA A 534 -19.08 -20.69 -29.56
CA ALA A 534 -19.33 -20.22 -30.92
C ALA A 534 -20.67 -19.48 -31.02
N PHE A 535 -21.73 -20.05 -30.44
CA PHE A 535 -23.05 -19.42 -30.40
C PHE A 535 -23.00 -18.04 -29.74
N VAL A 536 -22.40 -17.97 -28.55
CA VAL A 536 -22.31 -16.74 -27.78
C VAL A 536 -21.57 -15.65 -28.56
N ASN A 537 -20.41 -15.99 -29.13
CA ASN A 537 -19.62 -15.06 -29.92
C ASN A 537 -20.35 -14.60 -31.20
N GLU A 538 -21.07 -15.50 -31.88
CA GLU A 538 -21.85 -15.14 -33.07
C GLU A 538 -23.01 -14.20 -32.76
N ARG A 539 -23.75 -14.46 -31.68
CA ARG A 539 -24.95 -13.69 -31.32
C ARG A 539 -24.65 -12.39 -30.60
N THR A 540 -23.61 -12.36 -29.77
CA THR A 540 -23.36 -11.22 -28.86
C THR A 540 -21.98 -10.59 -29.04
N ARG A 541 -21.07 -11.20 -29.81
CA ARG A 541 -19.65 -10.79 -29.95
C ARG A 541 -18.88 -10.72 -28.62
N ARG A 542 -19.41 -11.36 -27.57
CA ARG A 542 -18.82 -11.48 -26.24
C ARG A 542 -18.15 -12.84 -26.04
N ARG A 543 -17.33 -12.94 -24.99
CA ARG A 543 -16.57 -14.16 -24.66
C ARG A 543 -16.68 -14.52 -23.17
N PRO A 544 -17.89 -14.83 -22.66
CA PRO A 544 -18.06 -15.27 -21.28
C PRO A 544 -17.31 -16.56 -21.00
N MET A 545 -17.05 -16.80 -19.72
CA MET A 545 -16.57 -18.08 -19.26
C MET A 545 -17.60 -19.17 -19.56
N ILE A 546 -17.22 -20.18 -20.35
CA ILE A 546 -18.08 -21.32 -20.69
C ILE A 546 -17.69 -22.51 -19.82
N LEU A 547 -18.61 -22.93 -18.93
CA LEU A 547 -18.43 -24.09 -18.06
C LEU A 547 -19.35 -25.25 -18.50
N PRO A 548 -18.84 -26.22 -19.28
CA PRO A 548 -19.59 -27.42 -19.60
C PRO A 548 -19.59 -28.40 -18.41
N VAL A 549 -20.76 -28.85 -18.00
CA VAL A 549 -20.96 -29.88 -16.98
C VAL A 549 -21.66 -31.05 -17.65
N VAL A 550 -20.90 -32.08 -17.99
CA VAL A 550 -21.42 -33.33 -18.57
C VAL A 550 -21.47 -34.38 -17.46
N LEU A 551 -22.65 -34.87 -17.15
CA LEU A 551 -22.90 -35.89 -16.12
C LEU A 551 -23.19 -37.22 -16.81
N GLU A 552 -22.37 -38.24 -16.54
CA GLU A 552 -22.68 -39.62 -16.92
C GLU A 552 -23.62 -40.21 -15.88
N THR A 553 -24.71 -40.82 -16.33
CA THR A 553 -25.74 -41.42 -15.47
C THR A 553 -25.82 -42.92 -15.64
#